data_AF-A0A3N2C2Y6-F1
#
_entry.id   AF-A0A3N2C2Y6-F1
#
_cell.length_a   1.000
_cell.length_b   1.000
_cell.length_c   1.000
_cell.angle_alpha   90.00
_cell.angle_beta   90.00
_cell.angle_gamma   90.00
#
_symmetry.space_group_name_H-M   'P 1'
#
loop_
_entity.id
_entity.type
_entity.pdbx_description
1 polymer ?
#
loop_
_entity_poly.entity_id
_entity_poly.type
_entity_poly.pdbx_seq_one_letter_code
_entity_poly.pdbx_strand_id
1 'polypeptide(L)'
;MTAEHTDPRQDVHDASTDDRLQGILVQVAADRSLTPDLDVRAALADRLSDQGIDVDAAELDRLVGSLPGQPGEEPGPFLTDGATSADDAN
;
A
#
# COMPACT_ATOMS: atom_id res chain seq x y z
N MET A 1 -26.00 36.47 15.66
CA MET A 1 -24.81 36.09 14.86
C MET A 1 -24.25 34.84 15.49
N THR A 2 -24.55 33.68 14.91
CA THR A 2 -24.08 32.38 15.35
C THR A 2 -22.67 32.18 14.80
N ALA A 3 -21.71 31.95 15.68
CA ALA A 3 -20.35 31.56 15.28
C ALA A 3 -20.43 30.24 14.51
N GLU A 4 -20.18 30.31 13.22
CA GLU A 4 -19.83 29.17 12.38
C GLU A 4 -18.52 28.59 12.91
N HIS A 5 -18.65 27.62 13.81
CA HIS A 5 -17.56 26.76 14.23
C HIS A 5 -17.26 25.84 13.04
N THR A 6 -16.41 26.32 12.14
CA THR A 6 -15.78 25.50 11.10
C THR A 6 -14.96 24.45 11.81
N ASP A 7 -15.58 23.29 12.00
CA ASP A 7 -14.91 22.07 12.41
C ASP A 7 -13.76 21.83 11.41
N PRO A 8 -12.49 21.78 11.84
CA PRO A 8 -11.40 21.47 10.94
C PRO A 8 -11.60 20.01 10.52
N ARG A 9 -12.18 19.80 9.32
CA ARG A 9 -12.24 18.47 8.70
C ARG A 9 -10.81 17.94 8.66
N GLN A 10 -10.54 17.01 9.56
CA GLN A 10 -9.27 16.32 9.72
C GLN A 10 -9.06 15.41 8.51
N ASP A 11 -8.66 15.99 7.38
CA ASP A 11 -8.12 15.29 6.21
C ASP A 11 -6.63 14.90 6.45
N VAL A 12 -6.28 14.55 7.69
CA VAL A 12 -4.91 14.21 8.13
C VAL A 12 -4.67 12.71 8.27
N HIS A 13 -5.69 11.89 7.98
CA HIS A 13 -5.61 10.44 8.20
C HIS A 13 -5.05 9.65 6.99
N ASP A 14 -5.06 10.21 5.79
CA ASP A 14 -4.65 9.48 4.59
C ASP A 14 -3.11 9.31 4.49
N ALA A 15 -2.36 10.41 4.63
CA ALA A 15 -0.90 10.38 4.60
C ALA A 15 -0.28 9.52 5.71
N SER A 16 -0.94 9.44 6.89
CA SER A 16 -0.46 8.61 8.00
C SER A 16 -0.72 7.13 7.80
N THR A 17 -1.74 6.76 7.01
CA THR A 17 -2.09 5.36 6.77
C THR A 17 -1.21 4.76 5.69
N ASP A 18 -0.92 5.52 4.63
CA ASP A 18 0.02 5.10 3.58
C ASP A 18 1.46 4.94 4.11
N ASP A 19 1.93 5.87 4.94
CA ASP A 19 3.27 5.78 5.57
C ASP A 19 3.39 4.54 6.48
N ARG A 20 2.33 4.22 7.23
CA ARG A 20 2.26 2.99 8.03
C ARG A 20 2.27 1.75 7.14
N LEU A 21 1.50 1.76 6.05
CA LEU A 21 1.45 0.66 5.09
C LEU A 21 2.84 0.40 4.51
N GLN A 22 3.54 1.45 4.06
CA GLN A 22 4.91 1.35 3.57
C GLN A 22 5.86 0.78 4.62
N GLY A 23 5.77 1.26 5.87
CA GLY A 23 6.55 0.70 6.98
C GLY A 23 6.31 -0.80 7.19
N ILE A 24 5.06 -1.24 7.13
CA ILE A 24 4.68 -2.65 7.26
C ILE A 24 5.27 -3.47 6.11
N LEU A 25 5.15 -3.00 4.85
CA LEU A 25 5.67 -3.70 3.67
C LEU A 25 7.20 -3.89 3.75
N VAL A 26 7.93 -2.85 4.13
CA VAL A 26 9.40 -2.91 4.32
C VAL A 26 9.77 -3.93 5.41
N GLN A 27 9.05 -3.91 6.54
CA GLN A 27 9.30 -4.83 7.63
C GLN A 27 9.00 -6.29 7.23
N VAL A 28 7.98 -6.54 6.40
CA VAL A 28 7.64 -7.90 5.93
C VAL A 28 8.69 -8.40 4.92
N ALA A 29 9.14 -7.53 4.02
CA ALA A 29 10.24 -7.85 3.09
C ALA A 29 11.53 -8.21 3.85
N ALA A 30 11.87 -7.46 4.91
CA ALA A 30 13.02 -7.75 5.76
C ALA A 30 12.88 -9.11 6.47
N ASP A 31 11.69 -9.42 6.98
CA ASP A 31 11.39 -10.69 7.67
C ASP A 31 11.58 -11.89 6.74
N ARG A 32 11.07 -11.79 5.50
CA ARG A 32 11.29 -12.79 4.45
C ARG A 32 12.78 -12.97 4.13
N SER A 33 13.55 -11.89 4.09
CA SER A 33 14.99 -11.99 3.83
C SER A 33 15.74 -12.75 4.94
N LEU A 34 15.23 -12.71 6.18
CA LEU A 34 15.78 -13.45 7.32
C LEU A 34 15.23 -14.88 7.37
N THR A 35 13.96 -15.05 6.98
CA THR A 35 13.19 -16.29 7.01
C THR A 35 12.60 -16.57 5.62
N PRO A 36 13.34 -17.23 4.72
CA PRO A 36 12.89 -17.42 3.33
C PRO A 36 11.65 -18.32 3.19
N ASP A 37 11.32 -19.10 4.22
CA ASP A 37 10.11 -19.96 4.30
C ASP A 37 8.91 -19.21 4.92
N LEU A 38 9.06 -17.93 5.26
CA LEU A 38 7.97 -17.12 5.82
C LEU A 38 6.82 -17.01 4.84
N ASP A 39 5.61 -17.33 5.29
CA ASP A 39 4.39 -17.01 4.56
C ASP A 39 4.15 -15.49 4.61
N VAL A 40 4.64 -14.82 3.59
CA VAL A 40 4.57 -13.36 3.41
C VAL A 40 3.12 -12.86 3.47
N ARG A 41 2.17 -13.63 2.94
CA ARG A 41 0.75 -13.25 2.93
C ARG A 41 0.18 -13.26 4.33
N ALA A 42 0.45 -14.32 5.09
CA ALA A 42 0.01 -14.44 6.47
C ALA A 42 0.66 -13.37 7.37
N ALA A 43 1.96 -13.15 7.21
CA ALA A 43 2.71 -12.15 7.98
C ALA A 43 2.24 -10.70 7.70
N LEU A 44 1.91 -10.40 6.44
CA LEU A 44 1.37 -9.09 6.06
C LEU A 44 -0.05 -8.89 6.62
N ALA A 45 -0.92 -9.89 6.49
CA ALA A 45 -2.29 -9.82 7.00
C ALA A 45 -2.33 -9.60 8.53
N ASP A 46 -1.48 -10.33 9.27
CA ASP A 46 -1.37 -10.22 10.73
C ASP A 46 -0.95 -8.79 11.14
N ARG A 47 0.05 -8.22 10.47
CA ARG A 47 0.53 -6.85 10.75
C ARG A 47 -0.47 -5.76 10.38
N LEU A 48 -1.17 -5.91 9.26
CA LEU A 48 -2.22 -4.97 8.87
C LEU A 48 -3.34 -4.97 9.91
N SER A 49 -3.74 -6.15 10.37
CA SER A 49 -4.76 -6.30 11.42
C SER A 49 -4.31 -5.70 12.75
N ASP A 50 -3.06 -5.93 13.18
CA ASP A 50 -2.48 -5.34 14.41
C ASP A 50 -2.49 -3.81 14.39
N GLN A 51 -2.28 -3.22 13.21
CA GLN A 51 -2.32 -1.77 13.00
C GLN A 51 -3.73 -1.21 12.74
N GLY A 52 -4.76 -2.06 12.76
CA GLY A 52 -6.15 -1.69 12.51
C GLY A 52 -6.45 -1.30 11.06
N ILE A 53 -5.63 -1.77 10.11
CA ILE A 53 -5.78 -1.52 8.68
C ILE A 53 -6.54 -2.71 8.07
N ASP A 54 -7.80 -2.48 7.71
CA ASP A 54 -8.65 -3.48 7.06
C ASP A 54 -8.40 -3.44 5.55
N VAL A 55 -7.95 -4.56 4.97
CA VAL A 55 -7.76 -4.71 3.52
C VAL A 55 -8.49 -5.96 3.05
N ASP A 56 -9.11 -5.86 1.87
CA ASP A 56 -9.73 -7.02 1.24
C ASP A 56 -8.68 -8.03 0.75
N ALA A 57 -9.10 -9.28 0.56
CA ALA A 57 -8.22 -10.36 0.10
C ALA A 57 -7.54 -10.05 -1.24
N ALA A 58 -8.18 -9.29 -2.13
CA ALA A 58 -7.61 -8.87 -3.41
C ALA A 58 -6.53 -7.79 -3.25
N GLU A 59 -6.72 -6.87 -2.30
CA GLU A 59 -5.75 -5.82 -2.01
C GLU A 59 -4.53 -6.41 -1.29
N LEU A 60 -4.74 -7.32 -0.35
CA LEU A 60 -3.67 -8.08 0.28
C LEU A 60 -2.79 -8.80 -0.76
N ASP A 61 -3.40 -9.42 -1.77
CA ASP A 61 -2.67 -10.12 -2.84
C ASP A 61 -1.80 -9.15 -3.66
N ARG A 62 -2.35 -7.97 -4.01
CA ARG A 62 -1.59 -6.90 -4.67
C ARG A 62 -0.42 -6.40 -3.83
N LEU A 63 -0.65 -6.19 -2.54
CA LEU A 63 0.39 -5.72 -1.61
C LEU A 63 1.51 -6.75 -1.48
N VAL A 64 1.18 -8.05 -1.42
CA VAL A 64 2.16 -9.13 -1.43
C VAL A 64 2.96 -9.15 -2.75
N GLY A 65 2.29 -8.95 -3.89
CA GLY A 65 2.94 -8.86 -5.21
C GLY A 65 3.86 -7.64 -5.36
N SER A 66 3.53 -6.53 -4.70
CA SER A 66 4.36 -5.32 -4.68
C SER A 66 5.63 -5.46 -3.82
N LEU A 67 5.81 -6.55 -3.06
CA LEU A 67 7.00 -6.72 -2.22
C LEU A 67 8.24 -7.03 -3.06
N PRO A 68 9.37 -6.32 -2.85
CA PRO A 68 10.60 -6.59 -3.57
C PRO A 68 11.13 -8.00 -3.25
N GLY A 69 11.47 -8.78 -4.29
CA GLY A 69 12.04 -10.12 -4.14
C GLY A 69 11.05 -11.28 -4.30
N GLN A 70 9.84 -11.04 -4.81
CA GLN A 70 8.91 -12.10 -5.24
C GLN A 70 9.50 -12.88 -6.43
N PRO A 71 9.58 -14.23 -6.37
CA PRO A 71 9.93 -15.06 -7.52
C PRO A 71 8.73 -15.13 -8.46
N GLY A 72 8.51 -14.08 -9.27
CA GLY A 72 7.47 -14.11 -10.30
C GLY A 72 6.87 -12.79 -10.76
N GLU A 73 7.16 -11.65 -10.14
CA GLU A 73 6.53 -10.37 -10.54
C GLU A 73 7.45 -9.59 -11.49
N GLU A 74 7.09 -9.57 -12.79
CA GLU A 74 7.43 -8.41 -13.62
C GLU A 74 6.83 -7.18 -12.92
N PRO A 75 7.56 -6.07 -12.73
CA PRO A 75 7.04 -4.91 -12.03
C PRO A 75 5.77 -4.42 -12.73
N GLY A 76 4.60 -4.76 -12.16
CA GLY A 76 3.34 -4.17 -12.55
C GLY A 76 3.49 -2.66 -12.47
N PRO A 77 2.97 -1.90 -13.46
CA PRO A 77 3.28 -0.50 -13.59
C PRO A 77 2.78 0.24 -12.35
N PHE A 78 3.71 0.54 -11.43
CA PHE A 78 3.54 1.63 -10.50
C PHE A 78 3.19 2.83 -11.36
N LEU A 79 1.97 3.31 -11.16
CA LEU A 79 1.37 4.52 -11.71
C LEU A 79 2.43 5.51 -12.23
N THR A 80 2.75 5.41 -13.53
CA THR A 80 3.25 6.57 -14.27
C THR A 80 2.04 7.43 -14.59
N ASP A 81 1.59 8.18 -13.58
CA ASP A 81 0.87 9.41 -13.85
C ASP A 81 1.90 10.38 -14.44
N GLY A 82 1.87 10.54 -15.76
CA GLY A 82 2.83 11.40 -16.45
C GLY A 82 2.83 11.25 -17.97
N ALA A 83 1.95 12.03 -18.62
CA ALA A 83 1.95 12.44 -20.02
C ALA A 83 1.02 11.67 -21.00
N THR A 84 -0.16 12.25 -21.09
CA THR A 84 -1.01 12.44 -22.29
C THR A 84 -0.29 12.45 -23.66
N SER A 85 -1.09 12.16 -24.69
CA SER A 85 -0.89 12.31 -26.14
C SER A 85 -0.10 11.22 -26.86
N ALA A 86 -0.79 10.10 -27.12
CA ALA A 86 -0.78 9.55 -28.46
C ALA A 86 -2.00 10.12 -29.19
N ASP A 87 -1.78 11.27 -29.84
CA ASP A 87 -2.73 11.85 -30.79
C ASP A 87 -2.83 10.91 -32.00
N ASP A 88 -4.07 10.56 -32.29
CA ASP A 88 -4.53 9.74 -33.40
C ASP A 88 -4.55 10.56 -34.70
N ALA A 89 -4.42 9.86 -35.83
CA ALA A 89 -4.73 10.28 -37.20
C ALA A 89 -3.62 10.92 -38.07
N ASN A 90 -3.12 10.07 -38.97
CA ASN A 90 -2.93 10.29 -40.42
C ASN A 90 -2.02 11.44 -40.90
#